data_AF-A0A925X7M1-F1
#
_entry.id   AF-A0A925X7M1-F1
#
_cell.length_a   1.000
_cell.length_b   1.000
_cell.length_c   1.000
_cell.angle_alpha   90.00
_cell.angle_beta   90.00
_cell.angle_gamma   90.00
#
_symmetry.space_group_name_H-M   'P 1'
#
loop_
_entity.id
_entity.type
_entity.pdbx_description
1 polymer ?
#
loop_
_entity_poly.entity_id
_entity_poly.type
_entity_poly.pdbx_seq_one_letter_code
_entity_poly.pdbx_strand_id
1 'polypeptide(L)' 'EYNRFYAECSVFKADTEEQKSFRVRLSEQTGKIIKKAMKLLGIDVPERM' A
#
# COMPACT_ATOMS: atom_id res chain seq x y z
N GLU A 1 6.04 -3.50 8.79
CA GLU A 1 5.49 -4.77 8.26
C GLU A 1 5.07 -4.69 6.79
N TYR A 2 4.31 -3.68 6.34
CA TYR A 2 3.94 -3.55 4.92
C TYR A 2 5.13 -3.46 3.94
N ASN A 3 6.22 -2.76 4.29
CA ASN A 3 7.43 -2.70 3.44
C ASN A 3 8.04 -4.08 3.17
N ARG A 4 7.98 -4.99 4.16
CA ARG A 4 8.43 -6.37 4.01
C ARG A 4 7.49 -7.16 3.10
N PHE A 5 6.18 -7.00 3.27
CA PHE A 5 5.17 -7.57 2.37
C PHE A 5 5.36 -7.09 0.93
N TYR A 6 5.63 -5.81 0.70
CA TYR A 6 5.87 -5.28 -0.65
C TYR A 6 7.16 -5.86 -1.28
N ALA A 7 8.20 -6.09 -0.48
CA ALA A 7 9.45 -6.68 -0.94
C ALA A 7 9.35 -8.19 -1.23
N GLU A 8 8.67 -8.95 -0.37
CA GLU A 8 8.54 -10.40 -0.48
C GLU A 8 7.41 -10.82 -1.44
N CYS A 9 6.28 -10.09 -1.44
CA CYS A 9 5.13 -10.33 -2.31
C CYS A 9 5.06 -9.25 -3.40
N SER A 10 5.82 -9.44 -4.47
CA SER A 10 5.78 -8.52 -5.62
C SER A 10 4.35 -8.36 -6.14
N VAL A 11 3.81 -7.14 -6.06
CA VAL A 11 2.45 -6.81 -6.51
C VAL A 11 2.27 -7.07 -8.01
N PHE A 12 3.35 -6.92 -8.78
CA PHE A 12 3.34 -7.07 -10.24
C PHE A 12 3.60 -8.51 -10.71
N LYS A 13 4.19 -9.38 -9.88
CA LYS A 13 4.45 -10.80 -10.20
C LYS A 13 3.47 -11.76 -9.51
N ALA A 14 2.23 -11.34 -9.28
CA ALA A 14 1.22 -12.24 -8.74
C ALA A 14 0.82 -13.28 -9.80
N ASP A 15 0.71 -14.54 -9.39
CA ASP A 15 0.42 -15.67 -10.30
C ASP A 15 -1.01 -15.62 -10.86
N THR A 16 -1.94 -14.99 -10.15
CA THR A 16 -3.34 -14.83 -10.59
C THR A 16 -3.80 -13.38 -10.51
N GLU A 17 -4.72 -13.01 -11.40
CA GLU A 17 -5.32 -11.66 -11.44
C GLU A 17 -6.09 -11.31 -10.15
N GLU A 18 -6.67 -12.31 -9.48
CA GLU A 18 -7.32 -12.12 -8.17
C GLU A 18 -6.31 -11.75 -7.08
N GLN A 19 -5.16 -12.43 -7.03
CA GLN A 19 -4.08 -12.09 -6.10
C GLN A 19 -3.50 -10.70 -6.41
N LYS A 20 -3.35 -10.35 -7.69
CA LYS A 20 -2.89 -9.03 -8.12
C LYS A 20 -3.86 -7.94 -7.68
N SER A 21 -5.15 -8.11 -7.95
CA SER A 21 -6.22 -7.19 -7.54
C SER A 21 -6.28 -7.01 -6.02
N PHE A 22 -6.15 -8.11 -5.27
CA PHE A 22 -6.09 -8.08 -3.81
C PHE A 22 -4.87 -7.29 -3.31
N ARG A 23 -3.67 -7.58 -3.84
CA ARG A 23 -2.42 -6.88 -3.46
C ARG A 23 -2.50 -5.39 -3.78
N VAL A 24 -3.05 -5.00 -4.93
CA VAL A 24 -3.24 -3.59 -5.30
C VAL A 24 -4.21 -2.89 -4.34
N ARG A 25 -5.36 -3.51 -4.03
CA ARG A 25 -6.32 -2.93 -3.07
C ARG A 25 -5.73 -2.84 -1.66
N LEU A 26 -4.99 -3.84 -1.21
CA LEU A 26 -4.31 -3.82 0.09
C LEU A 26 -3.31 -2.66 0.15
N SER A 27 -2.55 -2.45 -0.93
CA SER A 27 -1.60 -1.35 -1.07
C SER A 27 -2.30 0.01 -0.99
N GLU A 28 -3.40 0.16 -1.73
CA GLU A 28 -4.20 1.39 -1.75
C GLU A 28 -4.78 1.71 -0.37
N GLN A 29 -5.39 0.72 0.31
CA GLN A 29 -5.95 0.91 1.64
C GLN A 29 -4.87 1.25 2.68
N THR A 30 -3.72 0.58 2.61
CA THR A 30 -2.58 0.89 3.49
C THR A 30 -2.12 2.34 3.30
N GLY A 31 -1.98 2.80 2.06
CA GLY A 31 -1.66 4.20 1.75
C GLY A 31 -2.71 5.19 2.27
N LYS A 32 -4.00 4.87 2.15
CA LYS A 32 -5.10 5.70 2.69
C LYS A 32 -5.02 5.79 4.23
N ILE A 33 -4.73 4.70 4.91
CA ILE A 33 -4.58 4.69 6.38
C ILE A 33 -3.37 5.54 6.80
N ILE A 34 -2.21 5.36 6.14
CA ILE A 34 -1.01 6.15 6.42
C ILE A 34 -1.28 7.64 6.20
N LYS A 35 -1.90 8.01 5.07
CA LYS A 35 -2.26 9.41 4.79
C LYS A 35 -3.18 9.99 5.85
N LYS A 36 -4.19 9.24 6.30
CA LYS A 36 -5.08 9.66 7.39
C LYS A 36 -4.34 9.81 8.72
N ALA A 37 -3.50 8.84 9.07
CA ALA A 37 -2.73 8.87 10.31
C ALA A 37 -1.75 10.06 10.33
N MET A 38 -1.03 10.31 9.24
CA MET A 38 -0.12 11.44 9.10
C MET A 38 -0.85 12.78 9.13
N LYS A 39 -2.02 12.86 8.49
CA LYS A 39 -2.88 14.05 8.55
C LYS A 39 -3.35 14.36 9.97
N LEU A 40 -3.65 13.34 10.79
CA LEU A 40 -3.97 13.53 12.21
C LEU A 40 -2.79 14.09 13.01
N LEU A 41 -1.56 13.82 12.58
CA LEU A 41 -0.34 14.39 13.15
C LEU A 41 0.03 15.77 12.56
N GLY A 42 -0.80 16.30 11.66
CA GLY A 42 -0.52 17.57 10.96
C GLY A 42 0.56 17.49 9.89
N ILE A 43 0.89 16.28 9.43
CA ILE A 43 1.92 16.03 8.41
C ILE A 43 1.23 15.81 7.06
N ASP A 44 1.57 16.64 6.08
CA ASP A 44 1.13 16.46 4.70
C ASP A 44 1.98 15.39 4.00
N VAL A 45 1.31 14.34 3.53
CA VAL A 45 1.95 13.23 2.81
C VAL A 45 1.80 13.48 1.30
N PRO A 46 2.91 13.45 0.53
CA PRO A 46 2.86 13.60 -0.91
C PRO A 46 2.08 12.46 -1.59
N GLU A 47 1.47 12.75 -2.74
CA GLU A 47 0.69 11.76 -3.52
C GLU A 47 1.54 10.64 -4.13
N ARG A 48 2.85 10.86 -4.23
CA ARG A 48 3.83 9.84 -4.61
C ARG A 48 4.99 9.91 -3.63
N MET A 49 5.32 8.77 -3.03
CA MET A 49 6.63 8.55 -2.41
C MET A 49 7.63 8.09 -3.46
#